data_AF-A0A1Q8ACH7-F1
#
_entry.id   AF-A0A1Q8ACH7-F1
#
_cell.length_a   1.000
_cell.length_b   1.000
_cell.length_c   1.000
_cell.angle_alpha   90.00
_cell.angle_beta   90.00
_cell.angle_gamma   90.00
#
_symmetry.space_group_name_H-M   'P 1'
#
loop_
_entity.id
_entity.type
_entity.pdbx_description
1 polymer ?
#
loop_
_entity_poly.entity_id
_entity_poly.type
_entity_poly.pdbx_seq_one_letter_code
_entity_poly.pdbx_strand_id
1 'polypeptide(L)'
;MKDYPDNPGPLDPLVLKDKPDGNGPLGGAENEDHDIIKHLQQMLLVVGYERKLGDTGDDQNGVDGIYGKLTREAVVDFQKKNEDWEGNSLKDDGLVGPRTADALNHELIGIWYGEYHTPIELVEKTHLLSATRPALEQGVTLQFKKAEKVKVVLSTGPTEQIITLLDDQDKAFSFEGKAKWEVLDDKRNNLGSGELDPQSGRGIRFTSNNFPATVRLVVGSSIFLFDLTKTEGENSAGKQ
;
A
#
# COMPACT_ATOMS: atom_id res chain seq x y z
N MET A 1 -21.18 11.63 -0.01
CA MET A 1 -19.83 11.12 -0.36
C MET A 1 -19.01 12.32 -0.77
N LYS A 2 -17.73 12.39 -0.40
CA LYS A 2 -16.83 13.41 -0.95
C LYS A 2 -16.60 12.99 -2.41
N ASP A 3 -16.95 13.84 -3.37
CA ASP A 3 -16.65 13.57 -4.78
C ASP A 3 -15.16 13.81 -4.97
N TYR A 4 -14.41 12.73 -5.10
CA TYR A 4 -12.97 12.78 -5.36
C TYR A 4 -12.73 12.99 -6.86
N PRO A 5 -11.62 13.64 -7.25
CA PRO A 5 -11.22 13.70 -8.66
C PRO A 5 -10.98 12.29 -9.21
N ASP A 6 -11.02 12.17 -10.54
CA ASP A 6 -10.72 10.93 -11.25
C ASP A 6 -9.37 10.35 -10.82
N ASN A 7 -9.30 9.03 -10.67
CA ASN A 7 -8.09 8.31 -10.27
C ASN A 7 -7.10 8.24 -11.46
N PRO A 8 -5.95 8.93 -11.41
CA PRO A 8 -4.94 8.90 -12.47
C PRO A 8 -4.05 7.64 -12.47
N GLY A 9 -4.25 6.72 -11.51
CA GLY A 9 -3.36 5.59 -11.27
C GLY A 9 -2.23 5.96 -10.29
N PRO A 10 -1.40 4.99 -9.86
CA PRO A 10 -0.36 5.25 -8.86
C PRO A 10 0.75 6.17 -9.39
N LEU A 11 1.28 7.00 -8.50
CA LEU A 11 2.49 7.77 -8.77
C LEU A 11 3.70 6.82 -8.74
N ASP A 12 4.25 6.48 -9.90
CA ASP A 12 5.31 5.47 -10.03
C ASP A 12 6.57 5.86 -9.25
N PRO A 13 6.88 5.14 -8.14
CA PRO A 13 8.06 5.44 -7.33
C PRO A 13 9.39 5.28 -8.07
N LEU A 14 9.44 4.45 -9.13
CA LEU A 14 10.67 4.18 -9.88
C LEU A 14 11.03 5.30 -10.86
N VAL A 15 10.05 6.08 -11.32
CA VAL A 15 10.29 7.28 -12.12
C VAL A 15 10.94 8.37 -11.26
N LEU A 16 10.67 8.38 -9.96
CA LEU A 16 11.19 9.34 -8.98
C LEU A 16 12.51 8.91 -8.32
N LYS A 17 13.07 7.78 -8.76
CA LYS A 17 14.35 7.24 -8.26
C LYS A 17 15.50 7.87 -9.05
N ASP A 18 16.39 8.55 -8.33
CA ASP A 18 17.56 9.29 -8.84
C ASP A 18 18.13 8.76 -10.16
N LYS A 19 18.05 9.59 -11.22
CA LYS A 19 18.91 9.44 -12.39
C LYS A 19 19.67 10.72 -12.73
N PRO A 20 20.91 10.60 -13.26
CA PRO A 20 21.75 11.72 -13.67
C PRO A 20 21.20 12.54 -14.87
N ASP A 21 20.10 12.13 -15.50
CA ASP A 21 19.51 12.73 -16.71
C ASP A 21 18.15 13.44 -16.49
N GLY A 22 17.73 13.68 -15.23
CA GLY A 22 16.73 14.71 -14.94
C GLY A 22 15.42 14.28 -14.30
N ASN A 23 15.24 13.01 -13.94
CA ASN A 23 14.10 12.59 -13.09
C ASN A 23 14.63 12.14 -11.73
N GLY A 24 14.88 13.13 -10.87
CA GLY A 24 15.10 12.95 -9.44
C GLY A 24 13.77 13.06 -8.66
N PRO A 25 13.81 13.22 -7.33
CA PRO A 25 12.61 13.49 -6.57
C PRO A 25 11.97 14.82 -7.00
N LEU A 26 10.63 14.92 -6.97
CA LEU A 26 9.93 16.18 -7.24
C LEU A 26 10.24 17.22 -6.15
N GLY A 27 10.22 18.49 -6.52
CA GLY A 27 10.66 19.62 -5.72
C GLY A 27 12.17 19.89 -5.73
N GLY A 28 12.92 19.20 -6.58
CA GLY A 28 14.38 19.29 -6.69
C GLY A 28 14.91 20.02 -7.93
N ALA A 29 14.10 20.16 -8.99
CA ALA A 29 14.54 20.71 -10.27
C ALA A 29 13.69 21.90 -10.76
N GLU A 30 14.25 22.73 -11.64
CA GLU A 30 13.57 23.92 -12.19
C GLU A 30 12.55 23.59 -13.30
N ASN A 31 12.70 22.45 -13.98
CA ASN A 31 11.85 22.03 -15.10
C ASN A 31 11.30 20.62 -14.86
N GLU A 32 10.52 20.47 -13.80
CA GLU A 32 9.81 19.23 -13.50
C GLU A 32 8.57 19.08 -14.38
N ASP A 33 8.18 17.83 -14.63
CA ASP A 33 7.04 17.51 -15.48
C ASP A 33 5.74 18.08 -14.86
N HIS A 34 5.01 18.89 -15.62
CA HIS A 34 3.80 19.56 -15.13
C HIS A 34 2.70 18.55 -14.77
N ASP A 35 2.60 17.47 -15.54
CA ASP A 35 1.56 16.47 -15.37
C ASP A 35 1.84 15.58 -14.15
N ILE A 36 3.11 15.24 -13.88
CA ILE A 36 3.46 14.51 -12.66
C ILE A 36 3.25 15.35 -11.39
N ILE A 37 3.45 16.67 -11.47
CA ILE A 37 3.15 17.58 -10.36
C ILE A 37 1.65 17.68 -10.13
N LYS A 38 0.83 17.81 -11.18
CA LYS A 38 -0.64 17.77 -11.04
C LYS A 38 -1.10 16.48 -10.39
N HIS A 39 -0.54 15.36 -10.81
CA HIS A 39 -0.82 14.06 -10.21
C HIS A 39 -0.50 14.07 -8.71
N LEU A 40 0.71 14.48 -8.31
CA LEU A 40 1.06 14.63 -6.89
C LEU A 40 0.07 15.54 -6.13
N GLN A 41 -0.28 16.70 -6.68
CA GLN A 41 -1.20 17.64 -6.05
C GLN A 41 -2.60 17.04 -5.90
N GLN A 42 -3.09 16.27 -6.88
CA GLN A 42 -4.34 15.53 -6.78
C GLN A 42 -4.29 14.50 -5.65
N MET A 43 -3.20 13.74 -5.52
CA MET A 43 -3.04 12.79 -4.40
C MET A 43 -3.10 13.51 -3.06
N LEU A 44 -2.34 14.61 -2.90
CA LEU A 44 -2.32 15.44 -1.69
C LEU A 44 -3.71 16.00 -1.36
N LEU A 45 -4.44 16.49 -2.36
CA LEU A 45 -5.82 16.95 -2.21
C LEU A 45 -6.71 15.83 -1.65
N VAL A 46 -6.63 14.63 -2.22
CA VAL A 46 -7.44 13.48 -1.82
C VAL A 46 -7.14 13.01 -0.40
N VAL A 47 -5.86 12.98 -0.02
CA VAL A 47 -5.42 12.58 1.33
C VAL A 47 -5.52 13.71 2.37
N GLY A 48 -6.18 14.83 2.03
CA GLY A 48 -6.62 15.83 3.02
C GLY A 48 -5.75 17.09 3.15
N TYR A 49 -4.95 17.42 2.12
CA TYR A 49 -4.07 18.59 2.10
C TYR A 49 -4.64 19.77 1.30
N GLU A 50 -5.95 19.76 0.98
CA GLU A 50 -6.59 20.80 0.15
C GLU A 50 -6.40 22.22 0.72
N ARG A 51 -6.41 22.38 2.05
CA ARG A 51 -6.22 23.69 2.70
C ARG A 51 -4.79 24.23 2.58
N LYS A 52 -3.84 23.38 2.19
CA LYS A 52 -2.43 23.76 2.01
C LYS A 52 -2.10 24.08 0.57
N LEU A 53 -2.71 23.37 -0.38
CA LEU A 53 -2.45 23.56 -1.82
C LEU A 53 -2.90 24.93 -2.33
N GLY A 54 -3.85 25.57 -1.65
CA GLY A 54 -4.32 26.92 -1.99
C GLY A 54 -5.48 26.92 -2.99
N ASP A 55 -5.61 28.02 -3.72
CA ASP A 55 -6.74 28.30 -4.63
C ASP A 55 -6.19 28.69 -6.02
N THR A 56 -5.53 27.72 -6.66
CA THR A 56 -4.97 27.82 -8.01
C THR A 56 -5.46 26.64 -8.87
N GLY A 57 -5.14 26.66 -10.18
CA GLY A 57 -5.61 25.66 -11.14
C GLY A 57 -7.03 25.94 -11.65
N ASP A 58 -7.48 25.14 -12.61
CA ASP A 58 -8.78 25.35 -13.28
C ASP A 58 -9.96 25.18 -12.31
N ASP A 59 -9.82 24.27 -11.35
CA ASP A 59 -10.85 23.94 -10.35
C ASP A 59 -10.67 24.68 -9.01
N GLN A 60 -9.74 25.65 -8.92
CA GLN A 60 -9.57 26.47 -7.72
C GLN A 60 -9.27 25.64 -6.44
N ASN A 61 -8.54 24.54 -6.60
CA ASN A 61 -8.25 23.56 -5.55
C ASN A 61 -6.75 23.35 -5.32
N GLY A 62 -5.90 24.13 -5.99
CA GLY A 62 -4.44 24.07 -5.87
C GLY A 62 -3.75 23.05 -6.77
N VAL A 63 -4.50 22.36 -7.65
CA VAL A 63 -3.93 21.47 -8.68
C VAL A 63 -3.58 22.30 -9.92
N ASP A 64 -2.40 22.92 -9.90
CA ASP A 64 -1.92 23.83 -10.94
C ASP A 64 -0.69 23.33 -11.71
N GLY A 65 -0.14 22.18 -11.31
CA GLY A 65 1.07 21.58 -11.85
C GLY A 65 2.37 22.31 -11.49
N ILE A 66 2.32 23.23 -10.53
CA ILE A 66 3.49 23.99 -10.08
C ILE A 66 3.95 23.46 -8.72
N TYR A 67 5.19 22.97 -8.65
CA TYR A 67 5.81 22.59 -7.38
C TYR A 67 6.30 23.83 -6.61
N GLY A 68 5.35 24.67 -6.20
CA GLY A 68 5.61 25.90 -5.46
C GLY A 68 5.76 25.69 -3.95
N LYS A 69 5.84 26.80 -3.21
CA LYS A 69 5.92 26.81 -1.75
C LYS A 69 4.80 26.00 -1.08
N LEU A 70 3.57 26.15 -1.57
CA LEU A 70 2.39 25.50 -0.98
C LEU A 70 2.41 23.99 -1.18
N THR A 71 2.72 23.52 -2.39
CA THR A 71 2.94 22.09 -2.69
C THR A 71 4.03 21.52 -1.79
N ARG A 72 5.17 22.21 -1.67
CA ARG A 72 6.27 21.77 -0.79
C ARG A 72 5.84 21.67 0.67
N GLU A 73 5.12 22.66 1.20
CA GLU A 73 4.62 22.64 2.59
C GLU A 73 3.63 21.50 2.82
N ALA A 74 2.76 21.21 1.85
CA ALA A 74 1.87 20.05 1.91
C ALA A 74 2.65 18.73 1.96
N VAL A 75 3.69 18.58 1.12
CA VAL A 75 4.56 17.40 1.11
C VAL A 75 5.32 17.22 2.43
N VAL A 76 5.89 18.29 2.98
CA VAL A 76 6.58 18.23 4.29
C VAL A 76 5.64 17.74 5.39
N ASP A 77 4.41 18.26 5.42
CA ASP A 77 3.43 17.86 6.42
C ASP A 77 2.85 16.47 6.19
N PHE A 78 2.85 15.99 4.95
CA PHE A 78 2.60 14.58 4.64
C PHE A 78 3.72 13.71 5.20
N GLN A 79 4.97 14.04 4.90
CA GLN A 79 6.14 13.27 5.35
C GLN A 79 6.23 13.18 6.87
N LYS A 80 5.96 14.26 7.60
CA LYS A 80 5.99 14.24 9.07
C LYS A 80 4.98 13.30 9.73
N LYS A 81 3.88 13.02 9.04
CA LYS A 81 2.78 12.20 9.58
C LYS A 81 2.82 10.75 9.16
N ASN A 82 3.66 10.42 8.19
CA ASN A 82 3.64 9.12 7.53
C ASN A 82 4.99 8.41 7.63
N GLU A 83 4.94 7.10 7.45
CA GLU A 83 6.08 6.20 7.48
C GLU A 83 6.24 5.53 6.11
N ASP A 84 7.42 4.98 5.86
CA ASP A 84 7.66 4.13 4.70
C ASP A 84 7.20 2.68 4.93
N TRP A 85 7.34 1.84 3.90
CA TRP A 85 6.94 0.43 3.93
C TRP A 85 7.66 -0.44 4.98
N GLU A 86 8.75 0.06 5.58
CA GLU A 86 9.50 -0.59 6.66
C GLU A 86 9.06 -0.07 8.05
N GLY A 87 8.18 0.93 8.11
CA GLY A 87 7.75 1.59 9.35
C GLY A 87 8.73 2.65 9.85
N ASN A 88 9.61 3.17 8.99
CA ASN A 88 10.47 4.29 9.36
C ASN A 88 9.78 5.61 8.99
N SER A 89 9.95 6.63 9.81
CA SER A 89 9.47 7.98 9.49
C SER A 89 10.06 8.46 8.16
N LEU A 90 9.22 9.08 7.33
CA LEU A 90 9.69 9.72 6.11
C LEU A 90 10.59 10.92 6.46
N LYS A 91 11.54 11.22 5.55
CA LYS A 91 12.35 12.42 5.65
C LYS A 91 11.50 13.64 5.31
N ASP A 92 11.46 14.65 6.17
CA ASP A 92 10.62 15.84 6.07
C ASP A 92 11.26 16.97 5.24
N ASP A 93 11.90 16.62 4.12
CA ASP A 93 12.65 17.55 3.28
C ASP A 93 11.81 18.23 2.18
N GLY A 94 10.55 17.86 2.05
CA GLY A 94 9.64 18.39 1.04
C GLY A 94 9.97 17.92 -0.37
N LEU A 95 10.76 16.85 -0.52
CA LEU A 95 11.07 16.20 -1.79
C LEU A 95 10.27 14.91 -1.96
N VAL A 96 9.65 14.71 -3.11
CA VAL A 96 8.91 13.48 -3.40
C VAL A 96 9.79 12.48 -4.13
N GLY A 97 10.53 11.70 -3.35
CA GLY A 97 11.27 10.52 -3.83
C GLY A 97 10.46 9.23 -3.69
N PRO A 98 11.07 8.05 -3.96
CA PRO A 98 10.37 6.77 -4.03
C PRO A 98 9.63 6.40 -2.73
N ARG A 99 10.20 6.71 -1.56
CA ARG A 99 9.56 6.45 -0.25
C ARG A 99 8.31 7.32 -0.04
N THR A 100 8.39 8.61 -0.37
CA THR A 100 7.24 9.52 -0.26
C THR A 100 6.12 9.13 -1.23
N ALA A 101 6.47 8.77 -2.46
CA ALA A 101 5.51 8.35 -3.48
C ALA A 101 4.81 7.03 -3.13
N ASP A 102 5.56 6.04 -2.64
CA ASP A 102 4.98 4.77 -2.18
C ASP A 102 4.00 4.99 -1.02
N ALA A 103 4.39 5.79 -0.01
CA ALA A 103 3.50 6.13 1.10
C ALA A 103 2.22 6.84 0.63
N LEU A 104 2.31 7.80 -0.31
CA LEU A 104 1.14 8.44 -0.92
C LEU A 104 0.23 7.42 -1.62
N ASN A 105 0.80 6.46 -2.35
CA ASN A 105 0.01 5.40 -3.00
C ASN A 105 -0.70 4.51 -1.97
N HIS A 106 -0.08 4.22 -0.82
CA HIS A 106 -0.69 3.43 0.26
C HIS A 106 -1.87 4.17 0.90
N GLU A 107 -1.76 5.47 1.15
CA GLU A 107 -2.86 6.28 1.72
C GLU A 107 -4.10 6.36 0.81
N LEU A 108 -3.94 6.04 -0.48
CA LEU A 108 -5.03 6.03 -1.46
C LEU A 108 -5.72 4.67 -1.60
N ILE A 109 -5.26 3.65 -0.88
CA ILE A 109 -5.93 2.34 -0.80
C ILE A 109 -7.26 2.52 -0.04
N GLY A 110 -8.35 2.11 -0.67
CA GLY A 110 -9.71 2.32 -0.17
C GLY A 110 -10.33 3.66 -0.57
N ILE A 111 -9.55 4.55 -1.21
CA ILE A 111 -10.07 5.78 -1.83
C ILE A 111 -10.07 5.63 -3.35
N TRP A 112 -8.90 5.35 -3.94
CA TRP A 112 -8.70 5.20 -5.37
C TRP A 112 -8.45 3.76 -5.79
N TYR A 113 -7.77 2.97 -4.95
CA TYR A 113 -7.40 1.59 -5.28
C TYR A 113 -8.05 0.59 -4.33
N GLY A 114 -8.42 -0.57 -4.85
CA GLY A 114 -8.74 -1.73 -4.02
C GLY A 114 -7.48 -2.37 -3.44
N GLU A 115 -6.37 -2.28 -4.17
CA GLU A 115 -5.06 -2.84 -3.82
C GLU A 115 -3.92 -2.01 -4.45
N TYR A 116 -2.73 -2.10 -3.85
CA TYR A 116 -1.51 -1.49 -4.36
C TYR A 116 -0.30 -2.37 -4.06
N HIS A 117 0.63 -2.43 -5.02
CA HIS A 117 1.84 -3.23 -4.95
C HIS A 117 3.04 -2.28 -4.93
N THR A 118 3.82 -2.30 -3.86
CA THR A 118 5.10 -1.58 -3.85
C THR A 118 6.05 -2.23 -4.86
N PRO A 119 6.70 -1.45 -5.75
CA PRO A 119 7.61 -1.99 -6.74
C PRO A 119 8.71 -2.85 -6.11
N ILE A 120 8.94 -4.05 -6.65
CA ILE A 120 9.89 -5.03 -6.08
C ILE A 120 11.33 -4.48 -6.03
N GLU A 121 11.67 -3.56 -6.92
CA GLU A 121 12.94 -2.84 -6.98
C GLU A 121 13.18 -1.93 -5.75
N LEU A 122 12.15 -1.69 -4.94
CA LEU A 122 12.23 -0.93 -3.69
C LEU A 122 12.26 -1.83 -2.44
N VAL A 123 11.66 -3.02 -2.51
CA VAL A 123 11.44 -3.92 -1.36
C VAL A 123 12.30 -5.20 -1.40
N GLU A 124 13.46 -5.11 -2.05
CA GLU A 124 14.40 -6.22 -2.25
C GLU A 124 13.70 -7.52 -2.72
N LYS A 125 13.74 -8.59 -1.92
CA LYS A 125 13.18 -9.90 -2.25
C LYS A 125 11.79 -10.14 -1.64
N THR A 126 11.17 -9.08 -1.12
CA THR A 126 9.85 -9.13 -0.50
C THR A 126 8.84 -8.54 -1.46
N HIS A 127 7.79 -9.27 -1.81
CA HIS A 127 6.66 -8.67 -2.51
C HIS A 127 5.70 -8.07 -1.48
N LEU A 128 5.44 -6.77 -1.56
CA LEU A 128 4.55 -6.07 -0.64
C LEU A 128 3.24 -5.71 -1.34
N LEU A 129 2.16 -6.33 -0.87
CA LEU A 129 0.78 -6.03 -1.27
C LEU A 129 0.06 -5.36 -0.11
N SER A 130 -0.52 -4.20 -0.36
CA SER A 130 -1.45 -3.53 0.54
C SER A 130 -2.83 -3.54 -0.12
N ALA A 131 -3.86 -4.06 0.55
CA ALA A 131 -5.19 -4.20 -0.04
C ALA A 131 -6.31 -3.95 0.97
N THR A 132 -7.42 -3.43 0.45
CA THR A 132 -8.68 -3.34 1.18
C THR A 132 -9.29 -4.72 1.36
N ARG A 133 -10.16 -4.87 2.37
CA ARG A 133 -10.94 -6.10 2.55
C ARG A 133 -11.77 -6.49 1.32
N PRO A 134 -12.56 -5.60 0.69
CA PRO A 134 -13.31 -5.98 -0.51
C PRO A 134 -12.42 -6.49 -1.64
N ALA A 135 -11.23 -5.92 -1.82
CA ALA A 135 -10.27 -6.42 -2.81
C ALA A 135 -9.76 -7.82 -2.46
N LEU A 136 -9.44 -8.08 -1.19
CA LEU A 136 -9.04 -9.41 -0.72
C LEU A 136 -10.18 -10.45 -0.79
N GLU A 137 -11.43 -10.03 -0.62
CA GLU A 137 -12.62 -10.88 -0.75
C GLU A 137 -12.91 -11.22 -2.22
N GLN A 138 -12.65 -10.28 -3.14
CA GLN A 138 -12.65 -10.52 -4.59
C GLN A 138 -11.43 -11.37 -5.00
N GLY A 139 -10.41 -11.39 -4.15
CA GLY A 139 -9.15 -12.08 -4.30
C GLY A 139 -8.15 -11.23 -5.08
N VAL A 140 -6.88 -11.45 -4.76
CA VAL A 140 -5.75 -10.62 -5.20
C VAL A 140 -4.73 -11.48 -5.91
N THR A 141 -4.19 -10.97 -7.01
CA THR A 141 -3.26 -11.72 -7.86
C THR A 141 -1.83 -11.26 -7.60
N LEU A 142 -0.98 -12.20 -7.19
CA LEU A 142 0.44 -11.94 -6.96
C LEU A 142 1.27 -12.61 -8.06
N GLN A 143 1.93 -11.81 -8.89
CA GLN A 143 2.83 -12.30 -9.93
C GLN A 143 4.29 -12.18 -9.47
N PHE A 144 4.97 -13.31 -9.35
CA PHE A 144 6.36 -13.35 -8.88
C PHE A 144 7.33 -13.70 -10.03
N LYS A 145 8.37 -12.87 -10.20
CA LYS A 145 9.56 -13.23 -11.01
C LYS A 145 10.77 -13.64 -10.16
N LYS A 146 10.93 -13.06 -8.95
CA LYS A 146 12.13 -13.23 -8.08
C LYS A 146 11.89 -13.12 -6.55
N ALA A 147 10.64 -13.05 -6.09
CA ALA A 147 10.37 -12.83 -4.67
C ALA A 147 10.66 -14.09 -3.83
N GLU A 148 11.31 -13.92 -2.68
CA GLU A 148 11.55 -14.99 -1.69
C GLU A 148 10.55 -14.95 -0.54
N LYS A 149 9.87 -13.81 -0.33
CA LYS A 149 8.88 -13.58 0.74
C LYS A 149 7.72 -12.73 0.25
N VAL A 150 6.55 -12.85 0.89
CA VAL A 150 5.36 -12.05 0.60
C VAL A 150 4.88 -11.39 1.90
N LYS A 151 4.62 -10.09 1.86
CA LYS A 151 3.99 -9.36 2.97
C LYS A 151 2.65 -8.84 2.46
N VAL A 152 1.56 -9.17 3.17
CA VAL A 152 0.20 -8.72 2.84
C VAL A 152 -0.29 -7.86 3.99
N VAL A 153 -0.43 -6.56 3.75
CA VAL A 153 -0.91 -5.60 4.74
C VAL A 153 -2.42 -5.44 4.55
N LEU A 154 -3.16 -5.91 5.54
CA LEU A 154 -4.61 -5.76 5.61
C LEU A 154 -4.96 -4.38 6.19
N SER A 155 -5.63 -3.54 5.40
CA SER A 155 -6.21 -2.30 5.90
C SER A 155 -7.66 -2.56 6.33
N THR A 156 -7.91 -2.80 7.63
CA THR A 156 -9.28 -3.05 8.13
C THR A 156 -9.55 -2.51 9.53
N GLY A 157 -10.77 -1.98 9.72
CA GLY A 157 -11.50 -2.00 10.99
C GLY A 157 -11.99 -3.41 11.38
N PRO A 158 -12.65 -3.60 12.54
CA PRO A 158 -12.72 -4.89 13.22
C PRO A 158 -13.80 -5.83 12.64
N THR A 159 -13.40 -6.99 12.10
CA THR A 159 -14.10 -8.31 12.08
C THR A 159 -13.28 -9.34 11.27
N GLU A 160 -13.66 -10.63 11.34
CA GLU A 160 -13.02 -11.84 10.75
C GLU A 160 -12.05 -11.61 9.57
N GLN A 161 -10.84 -12.16 9.70
CA GLN A 161 -9.79 -12.03 8.68
C GLN A 161 -9.87 -13.21 7.70
N ILE A 162 -9.86 -12.91 6.40
CA ILE A 162 -9.92 -13.90 5.31
C ILE A 162 -8.75 -13.62 4.37
N ILE A 163 -7.93 -14.65 4.12
CA ILE A 163 -6.90 -14.63 3.08
C ILE A 163 -7.33 -15.58 1.97
N THR A 164 -7.62 -15.01 0.80
CA THR A 164 -7.95 -15.76 -0.42
C THR A 164 -6.73 -15.77 -1.33
N LEU A 165 -6.35 -16.95 -1.81
CA LEU A 165 -5.30 -17.12 -2.80
C LEU A 165 -5.99 -17.37 -4.14
N LEU A 166 -5.68 -16.59 -5.17
CA LEU A 166 -6.17 -16.79 -6.55
C LEU A 166 -5.00 -17.10 -7.53
N ASP A 167 -5.32 -17.75 -8.65
CA ASP A 167 -4.43 -17.91 -9.81
C ASP A 167 -4.52 -16.71 -10.79
N ASP A 168 -3.80 -16.76 -11.91
CA ASP A 168 -3.72 -15.69 -12.91
C ASP A 168 -5.01 -15.52 -13.75
N GLN A 169 -6.05 -16.31 -13.49
CA GLN A 169 -7.37 -16.24 -14.12
C GLN A 169 -8.48 -15.91 -13.11
N ASP A 170 -8.12 -15.37 -11.94
CA ASP A 170 -9.01 -15.09 -10.82
C ASP A 170 -9.77 -16.32 -10.30
N LYS A 171 -9.25 -17.53 -10.52
CA LYS A 171 -9.78 -18.75 -9.91
C LYS A 171 -9.06 -19.03 -8.60
N ALA A 172 -9.69 -19.80 -7.71
CA ALA A 172 -9.04 -20.24 -6.48
C ALA A 172 -7.66 -20.85 -6.79
N PHE A 173 -6.62 -20.31 -6.14
CA PHE A 173 -5.24 -20.72 -6.32
C PHE A 173 -5.15 -22.22 -6.13
N SER A 174 -4.87 -22.91 -7.22
CA SER A 174 -4.81 -24.36 -7.24
C SER A 174 -3.37 -24.83 -7.13
N PHE A 175 -3.15 -25.82 -6.28
CA PHE A 175 -1.88 -26.51 -6.14
C PHE A 175 -2.17 -28.02 -6.04
N GLU A 176 -1.22 -28.85 -6.46
CA GLU A 176 -1.38 -30.29 -6.30
C GLU A 176 -1.13 -30.70 -4.84
N GLY A 177 -2.05 -31.49 -4.28
CA GLY A 177 -1.96 -32.01 -2.91
C GLY A 177 -2.69 -31.18 -1.86
N LYS A 178 -2.38 -31.44 -0.60
CA LYS A 178 -2.96 -30.72 0.55
C LYS A 178 -1.99 -29.64 1.02
N ALA A 179 -2.50 -28.44 1.28
CA ALA A 179 -1.72 -27.42 1.97
C ALA A 179 -2.05 -27.41 3.46
N LYS A 180 -1.07 -27.07 4.29
CA LYS A 180 -1.27 -26.79 5.70
C LYS A 180 -1.01 -25.33 5.94
N TRP A 181 -1.85 -24.69 6.73
CA TRP A 181 -1.61 -23.33 7.16
C TRP A 181 -1.59 -23.24 8.67
N GLU A 182 -0.78 -22.32 9.17
CA GLU A 182 -0.76 -21.89 10.56
C GLU A 182 -0.63 -20.37 10.61
N VAL A 183 -1.23 -19.75 11.61
CA VAL A 183 -1.10 -18.33 11.92
C VAL A 183 -0.38 -18.26 13.24
N LEU A 184 0.74 -17.55 13.28
CA LEU A 184 1.60 -17.45 14.45
C LEU A 184 1.64 -16.00 14.94
N ASP A 185 1.61 -15.76 16.25
CA ASP A 185 1.94 -14.44 16.80
C ASP A 185 3.46 -14.17 16.81
N ASP A 186 3.85 -12.98 17.25
CA ASP A 186 5.25 -12.53 17.41
C ASP A 186 6.11 -13.49 18.28
N LYS A 187 5.49 -14.20 19.21
CA LYS A 187 6.11 -15.20 20.09
C LYS A 187 6.03 -16.62 19.53
N ARG A 188 5.54 -16.79 18.29
CA ARG A 188 5.31 -18.06 17.60
C ARG A 188 4.24 -18.94 18.26
N ASN A 189 3.31 -18.36 19.02
CA ASN A 189 2.13 -19.08 19.48
C ASN A 189 1.16 -19.25 18.30
N ASN A 190 0.58 -20.44 18.19
CA ASN A 190 -0.40 -20.74 17.15
C ASN A 190 -1.74 -20.07 17.47
N LEU A 191 -2.15 -19.13 16.60
CA LEU A 191 -3.39 -18.37 16.63
C LEU A 191 -4.50 -19.04 15.80
N GLY A 192 -4.14 -20.01 14.95
CA GLY A 192 -5.05 -20.78 14.10
C GLY A 192 -4.28 -21.66 13.14
N SER A 193 -4.80 -22.84 12.83
CA SER A 193 -4.20 -23.73 11.83
C SER A 193 -5.23 -24.60 11.16
N GLY A 194 -4.92 -25.09 9.96
CA GLY A 194 -5.80 -25.99 9.23
C GLY A 194 -5.16 -26.58 7.99
N GLU A 195 -5.97 -27.33 7.25
CA GLU A 195 -5.62 -27.79 5.91
C GLU A 195 -6.42 -26.97 4.88
N LEU A 196 -5.79 -26.65 3.77
CA LEU A 196 -6.45 -26.03 2.63
C LEU A 196 -6.55 -27.07 1.51
N ASP A 197 -7.79 -27.34 1.11
CA ASP A 197 -8.09 -28.12 -0.10
C ASP A 197 -8.32 -27.13 -1.25
N PRO A 198 -7.43 -27.07 -2.24
CA PRO A 198 -7.55 -26.14 -3.36
C PRO A 198 -8.81 -26.39 -4.20
N GLN A 199 -9.38 -27.60 -4.17
CA GLN A 199 -10.64 -27.90 -4.86
C GLN A 199 -11.88 -27.40 -4.12
N SER A 200 -11.75 -27.02 -2.84
CA SER A 200 -12.87 -26.57 -2.02
C SER A 200 -13.25 -25.09 -2.25
N GLY A 201 -12.35 -24.31 -2.87
CA GLY A 201 -12.52 -22.86 -3.04
C GLY A 201 -12.53 -22.06 -1.74
N ARG A 202 -12.12 -22.67 -0.61
CA ARG A 202 -12.12 -22.01 0.71
C ARG A 202 -10.76 -21.37 0.99
N GLY A 203 -10.76 -20.08 1.31
CA GLY A 203 -9.59 -19.35 1.79
C GLY A 203 -9.20 -19.69 3.24
N ILE A 204 -8.07 -19.15 3.69
CA ILE A 204 -7.61 -19.25 5.08
C ILE A 204 -8.43 -18.29 5.92
N ARG A 205 -9.12 -18.82 6.95
CA ARG A 205 -9.95 -18.02 7.87
C ARG A 205 -9.44 -18.18 9.29
N PHE A 206 -9.25 -17.07 9.97
CA PHE A 206 -8.90 -17.08 11.39
C PHE A 206 -9.39 -15.79 12.05
N THR A 207 -9.49 -15.82 13.37
CA THR A 207 -9.82 -14.65 14.18
C THR A 207 -8.66 -14.43 15.15
N SER A 208 -7.96 -13.31 15.04
CA SER A 208 -6.92 -12.93 15.98
C SER A 208 -6.97 -11.42 16.23
N ASN A 209 -6.77 -11.04 17.50
CA ASN A 209 -6.50 -9.65 17.91
C ASN A 209 -5.01 -9.43 18.20
N ASN A 210 -4.19 -10.49 18.16
CA ASN A 210 -2.75 -10.41 18.35
C ASN A 210 -2.09 -10.16 17.00
N PHE A 211 -1.50 -8.96 16.86
CA PHE A 211 -0.65 -8.56 15.75
C PHE A 211 0.68 -8.03 16.31
N PRO A 212 1.80 -8.17 15.58
CA PRO A 212 1.91 -8.78 14.26
C PRO A 212 1.69 -10.29 14.29
N ALA A 213 1.23 -10.86 13.17
CA ALA A 213 1.03 -12.29 13.00
C ALA A 213 1.60 -12.76 11.66
N THR A 214 2.13 -13.98 11.58
CA THR A 214 2.61 -14.58 10.34
C THR A 214 1.71 -15.74 9.96
N VAL A 215 1.11 -15.69 8.78
CA VAL A 215 0.47 -16.85 8.17
C VAL A 215 1.54 -17.63 7.44
N ARG A 216 1.76 -18.87 7.86
CA ARG A 216 2.64 -19.81 7.20
C ARG A 216 1.80 -20.83 6.45
N LEU A 217 1.92 -20.86 5.13
CA LEU A 217 1.28 -21.82 4.25
C LEU A 217 2.34 -22.78 3.70
N VAL A 218 2.14 -24.07 3.93
CA VAL A 218 3.01 -25.16 3.47
C VAL A 218 2.31 -25.91 2.36
N VAL A 219 2.91 -25.92 1.17
CA VAL A 219 2.41 -26.64 -0.01
C VAL A 219 3.52 -27.56 -0.51
N GLY A 220 3.39 -28.87 -0.30
CA GLY A 220 4.47 -29.81 -0.58
C GLY A 220 5.75 -29.47 0.19
N SER A 221 6.83 -29.14 -0.53
CA SER A 221 8.11 -28.68 0.06
C SER A 221 8.24 -27.15 0.15
N SER A 222 7.30 -26.40 -0.41
CA SER A 222 7.33 -24.94 -0.42
C SER A 222 6.67 -24.36 0.84
N ILE A 223 7.25 -23.27 1.35
CA ILE A 223 6.72 -22.52 2.49
C ILE A 223 6.51 -21.09 2.03
N PHE A 224 5.27 -20.61 2.13
CA PHE A 224 4.90 -19.22 1.93
C PHE A 224 4.64 -18.61 3.30
N LEU A 225 5.21 -17.43 3.54
CA LEU A 225 4.98 -16.65 4.75
C LEU A 225 4.25 -15.37 4.33
N PHE A 226 3.20 -15.02 5.06
CA PHE A 226 2.44 -13.78 4.91
C PHE A 226 2.48 -13.07 6.26
N ASP A 227 3.23 -11.97 6.36
CA ASP A 227 3.24 -11.16 7.57
C ASP A 227 2.06 -10.19 7.58
N LEU A 228 1.26 -10.28 8.63
CA LEU A 228 0.11 -9.45 8.93
C LEU A 228 0.49 -8.45 10.01
N THR A 229 0.45 -7.17 9.68
CA THR A 229 0.71 -6.08 10.61
C THR A 229 -0.54 -5.22 10.74
N LYS A 230 -0.83 -4.75 11.95
CA LYS A 230 -1.87 -3.76 12.18
C LYS A 230 -1.31 -2.39 11.84
N THR A 231 -1.89 -1.71 10.87
CA THR A 231 -1.71 -0.26 10.68
C THR A 231 -2.70 0.46 11.59
N GLU A 232 -2.21 1.33 12.47
CA GLU A 232 -3.09 2.23 13.22
C GLU A 232 -3.59 3.31 12.27
N GLY A 233 -4.81 3.16 11.76
CA GLY A 233 -5.53 4.29 11.18
C GLY A 233 -5.71 5.35 12.28
N GLU A 234 -5.32 6.60 12.02
CA GLU A 234 -5.50 7.72 12.93
C GLU A 234 -6.92 7.68 13.53
N ASN A 235 -6.99 7.43 14.84
CA ASN A 235 -8.18 7.75 15.61
C ASN A 235 -8.37 9.26 15.53
N SER A 236 -9.20 9.73 14.61
CA SER A 236 -9.90 11.00 14.72
C SER A 236 -10.95 10.91 15.84
N ALA A 237 -10.47 10.69 17.06
CA ALA A 237 -11.25 10.87 18.27
C ALA A 237 -10.98 12.28 18.77
N GLY A 238 -11.91 13.19 18.45
CA GLY A 238 -11.91 14.55 18.94
C GLY A 238 -11.65 14.62 20.44
N LYS A 239 -10.72 15.49 20.82
CA LYS A 239 -10.66 16.02 22.18
C LYS A 239 -11.23 17.44 22.15
N GLN A 240 -12.41 17.49 22.75
CA GLN A 240 -13.09 18.57 23.49
C GLN A 240 -12.45 19.96 23.47
#